data_AF-A0A410MFH0-F1
#
_entry.id   AF-A0A410MFH0-F1
#
_cell.length_a   1.000
_cell.length_b   1.000
_cell.length_c   1.000
_cell.angle_alpha   90.00
_cell.angle_beta   90.00
_cell.angle_gamma   90.00
#
_symmetry.space_group_name_H-M   'P 1'
#
loop_
_entity.id
_entity.type
_entity.pdbx_description
1 polymer ?
#
loop_
_entity_poly.entity_id
_entity_poly.type
_entity_poly.pdbx_seq_one_letter_code
_entity_poly.pdbx_strand_id
1 'polypeptide(L)' 'MKIGIGPLPGPLRKYEPMIKEVIWDLGVTGKTDEFVREGKVAIYNIENELYSKMNEAAKDTFVYRSIKNHLLKFIVVQV' A
#
# COMPACT_ATOMS: atom_id res chain seq x y z
N MET A 1 -0.53 -15.80 -2.09
CA MET A 1 -0.97 -14.96 -3.22
C MET A 1 0.28 -14.51 -3.97
N LYS A 2 0.49 -14.87 -5.25
CA LYS A 2 1.60 -14.31 -6.04
C LYS A 2 1.17 -12.90 -6.50
N ILE A 3 1.40 -11.89 -5.66
CA ILE A 3 1.12 -10.50 -6.02
C ILE A 3 2.13 -10.08 -7.08
N GLY A 4 1.66 -9.98 -8.32
CA GLY A 4 2.49 -9.64 -9.47
C GLY A 4 2.84 -8.15 -9.53
N ILE A 5 3.84 -7.83 -10.35
CA ILE A 5 4.26 -6.44 -10.64
C ILE A 5 3.18 -5.68 -11.43
N GLY A 6 2.19 -6.39 -11.98
CA GLY A 6 1.05 -5.83 -12.72
C GLY A 6 0.19 -4.87 -11.88
N PRO A 7 -0.64 -4.05 -12.55
CA PRO A 7 -1.44 -3.04 -11.88
C PRO A 7 -2.47 -3.65 -10.93
N LEU A 8 -2.84 -2.90 -9.89
CA LEU A 8 -3.95 -3.26 -9.01
C LEU A 8 -5.26 -3.40 -9.84
N PRO A 9 -6.16 -4.32 -9.43
CA PRO A 9 -7.43 -4.55 -10.12
C PRO A 9 -8.37 -3.36 -9.95
N GLY A 10 -9.30 -3.20 -10.91
CA GLY A 10 -10.13 -2.02 -11.17
C GLY A 10 -10.29 -1.01 -10.02
N PRO A 11 -11.10 -1.31 -8.98
CA PRO A 11 -11.39 -0.36 -7.90
C PRO A 11 -10.17 0.00 -7.03
N LEU A 12 -9.20 -0.91 -6.91
CA LEU A 12 -8.00 -0.72 -6.07
C LEU A 12 -6.92 0.10 -6.79
N ARG A 13 -7.02 0.25 -8.11
CA ARG A 13 -6.05 1.02 -8.91
C ARG A 13 -5.92 2.48 -8.47
N LYS A 14 -6.97 3.05 -7.85
CA LYS A 14 -6.93 4.41 -7.30
C LYS A 14 -5.86 4.61 -6.22
N TYR A 15 -5.37 3.53 -5.60
CA TYR A 15 -4.35 3.60 -4.55
C TYR A 15 -2.90 3.49 -5.05
N GLU A 16 -2.67 3.20 -6.33
CA GLU A 16 -1.31 3.14 -6.88
C GLU A 16 -0.52 4.45 -6.73
N PRO A 17 -1.13 5.65 -6.96
CA PRO A 17 -0.46 6.91 -6.67
C PRO A 17 -0.09 7.06 -5.20
N MET A 18 -0.96 6.65 -4.28
CA MET A 18 -0.69 6.71 -2.83
C MET A 18 0.47 5.80 -2.44
N ILE A 19 0.60 4.61 -3.04
CA ILE A 19 1.77 3.74 -2.80
C ILE A 19 3.06 4.47 -3.20
N LYS A 20 3.07 5.13 -4.37
CA LYS A 20 4.26 5.87 -4.84
C LYS A 20 4.58 7.06 -3.94
N GLU A 21 3.57 7.79 -3.48
CA GLU A 21 3.70 8.90 -2.54
C GLU A 21 4.32 8.44 -1.21
N VAL A 22 3.82 7.35 -0.63
CA VAL A 22 4.38 6.81 0.62
C VAL A 22 5.84 6.34 0.43
N ILE A 23 6.16 5.71 -0.71
CA ILE A 23 7.54 5.29 -1.02
C ILE A 23 8.47 6.49 -1.08
N TRP A 24 8.01 7.58 -1.69
CA TRP A 24 8.73 8.84 -1.77
C TRP A 24 8.94 9.45 -0.37
N ASP A 25 7.89 9.52 0.44
CA ASP A 25 7.94 10.04 1.81
C ASP A 25 8.91 9.25 2.71
N LEU A 26 9.04 7.95 2.49
CA LEU A 26 9.94 7.08 3.24
C LEU A 26 11.38 7.09 2.71
N GLY A 27 11.65 7.76 1.58
CA GLY A 27 12.99 7.88 1.01
C GLY A 27 13.59 6.57 0.47
N VAL A 28 12.77 5.56 0.18
CA VAL A 28 13.22 4.20 -0.21
C VAL A 28 13.24 3.98 -1.73
N THR A 29 13.52 5.04 -2.49
CA THR A 29 13.47 5.06 -3.96
C THR A 29 14.46 4.10 -4.63
N GLY A 30 15.54 3.70 -3.96
CA GLY A 30 16.53 2.75 -4.47
C GLY A 30 16.03 1.30 -4.66
N LYS A 31 14.87 0.94 -4.08
CA LYS A 31 14.25 -0.39 -4.21
C LYS A 31 12.77 -0.28 -4.60
N THR A 32 12.44 0.68 -5.46
CA THR A 32 11.06 1.07 -5.77
C THR A 32 10.16 -0.12 -6.13
N ASP A 33 10.62 -1.07 -6.96
CA ASP A 33 9.78 -2.22 -7.36
C ASP A 33 9.39 -3.15 -6.21
N GLU A 34 10.30 -3.35 -5.25
CA GLU A 34 10.05 -4.16 -4.06
C GLU A 34 9.03 -3.48 -3.15
N PHE A 35 9.20 -2.18 -2.90
CA PHE A 35 8.27 -1.41 -2.08
C PHE A 35 6.92 -1.21 -2.75
N VAL A 36 6.85 -1.11 -4.09
CA VAL A 36 5.59 -1.09 -4.83
C VAL A 36 4.84 -2.41 -4.64
N ARG A 37 5.53 -3.54 -4.72
CA ARG A 37 4.93 -4.86 -4.47
C ARG A 37 4.40 -4.96 -3.04
N GLU A 38 5.18 -4.55 -2.04
CA GLU A 38 4.73 -4.54 -0.64
C GLU A 38 3.57 -3.57 -0.38
N GLY A 39 3.56 -2.41 -1.06
CA GLY A 39 2.43 -1.48 -0.99
C GLY A 39 1.15 -2.12 -1.52
N LYS A 40 1.24 -2.90 -2.61
CA LYS A 40 0.10 -3.67 -3.14
C LYS A 40 -0.37 -4.75 -2.17
N VAL A 41 0.55 -5.43 -1.48
CA VAL A 41 0.22 -6.39 -0.40
C VAL A 41 -0.60 -5.71 0.68
N ALA A 42 -0.21 -4.51 1.11
CA ALA A 42 -0.95 -3.75 2.12
C ALA A 42 -2.39 -3.47 1.67
N ILE A 43 -2.60 -3.09 0.40
CA ILE A 43 -3.95 -2.86 -0.16
C ILE A 43 -4.81 -4.12 -0.11
N TYR A 44 -4.27 -5.27 -0.50
CA TYR A 44 -5.02 -6.53 -0.46
C TYR A 44 -5.38 -6.94 0.98
N ASN A 45 -4.50 -6.69 1.95
CA ASN A 45 -4.79 -6.98 3.35
C ASN A 45 -5.93 -6.08 3.89
N ILE A 46 -5.93 -4.81 3.50
CA ILE A 46 -6.98 -3.85 3.90
C ILE A 46 -8.34 -4.24 3.31
N GLU A 47 -8.37 -4.69 2.04
CA GLU A 47 -9.62 -5.08 1.39
C GLU A 47 -10.36 -6.18 2.16
N ASN A 48 -9.60 -7.15 2.67
CA ASN A 48 -10.14 -8.25 3.47
C ASN A 48 -10.71 -7.81 4.83
N GLU A 49 -10.29 -6.66 5.37
CA GLU A 49 -10.56 -6.31 6.76
C GLU A 49 -11.69 -5.27 6.96
N LEU A 50 -11.98 -4.34 6.03
CA LEU A 50 -12.68 -3.11 6.46
C LEU A 50 -13.60 -2.34 5.48
N TYR A 51 -13.98 -2.90 4.32
CA TYR A 51 -14.68 -2.07 3.32
C TYR A 51 -16.11 -1.62 3.67
N SER A 52 -16.83 -2.33 4.55
CA SER A 52 -18.28 -2.15 4.70
C SER A 52 -18.75 -1.07 5.70
N LYS A 53 -17.86 -0.43 6.47
CA LYS A 53 -18.27 0.43 7.61
C LYS A 53 -17.73 1.86 7.63
N MET A 54 -16.90 2.29 6.67
CA MET A 54 -16.29 3.63 6.66
C MET A 54 -16.85 4.52 5.53
N ASN A 55 -16.86 5.84 5.74
CA ASN A 55 -17.05 6.81 4.65
C ASN A 55 -15.78 6.91 3.78
N GLU A 56 -15.89 7.34 2.52
CA GLU A 56 -14.77 7.31 1.56
C GLU A 56 -13.54 8.11 2.04
N ALA A 57 -13.72 9.30 2.63
CA ALA A 57 -12.60 10.10 3.14
C ALA A 57 -11.83 9.40 4.28
N ALA A 58 -12.56 8.72 5.17
CA ALA A 58 -11.96 7.90 6.23
C ALA A 58 -11.25 6.67 5.64
N LYS A 59 -11.78 6.08 4.56
CA LYS A 59 -11.12 4.95 3.87
C LYS A 59 -9.79 5.38 3.26
N ASP A 60 -9.73 6.49 2.53
CA ASP A 60 -8.49 6.93 1.87
C ASP A 60 -7.41 7.25 2.92
N THR A 61 -7.77 7.93 4.01
CA THR A 61 -6.85 8.21 5.13
C THR A 61 -6.39 6.92 5.81
N PHE A 62 -7.30 5.96 6.03
CA PHE A 62 -6.98 4.66 6.61
C PHE A 62 -6.04 3.87 5.70
N VAL A 63 -6.30 3.86 4.39
CA VAL A 63 -5.48 3.17 3.40
C VAL A 63 -4.06 3.75 3.38
N TYR A 64 -3.91 5.07 3.30
CA TYR A 64 -2.59 5.71 3.33
C TYR A 64 -1.80 5.30 4.58
N ARG A 65 -2.42 5.38 5.77
CA ARG A 65 -1.77 5.00 7.05
C ARG A 65 -1.37 3.52 7.07
N SER A 66 -2.23 2.64 6.55
CA SER A 66 -1.99 1.20 6.51
C SER A 66 -0.86 0.84 5.55
N ILE A 67 -0.77 1.47 4.36
CA ILE A 67 0.38 1.31 3.45
C ILE A 67 1.66 1.75 4.18
N LYS A 68 1.67 2.96 4.77
CA LYS A 68 2.85 3.50 5.46
C LYS A 68 3.32 2.59 6.59
N ASN A 69 2.41 2.12 7.42
CA ASN A 69 2.73 1.21 8.53
C ASN A 69 3.27 -0.14 8.04
N HIS A 70 2.71 -0.69 6.96
CA HIS A 70 3.21 -1.93 6.35
C HIS A 70 4.63 -1.76 5.83
N LEU A 71 4.89 -0.69 5.05
CA LEU A 71 6.21 -0.42 4.50
C LEU A 71 7.25 -0.12 5.59
N LEU A 72 6.90 0.63 6.64
CA LEU A 72 7.79 0.87 7.79
C LEU A 72 8.20 -0.44 8.47
N LYS A 73 7.25 -1.35 8.71
CA LYS A 73 7.57 -2.68 9.27
C LYS A 73 8.49 -3.47 8.35
N PHE A 74 8.24 -3.41 7.05
CA PHE A 74 9.08 -4.08 6.06
C PHE A 74 10.52 -3.55 6.06
N ILE A 75 10.70 -2.22 6.17
CA ILE A 75 12.03 -1.60 6.29
C ILE A 75 12.76 -2.12 7.53
N VAL A 76 12.09 -2.13 8.69
CA VAL A 76 12.72 -2.56 9.97
C VAL A 76 13.15 -4.02 9.93
N VAL A 77 12.40 -4.90 9.25
CA VAL A 77 12.75 -6.34 9.15
C VAL A 77 13.93 -6.60 8.21
N GLN A 78 14.24 -5.67 7.30
CA GLN A 78 15.33 -5.79 6.32
C GLN A 78 16.68 -5.23 6.84
N VAL A 79 16.70 -4.62 8.03
CA VAL A 79 17.89 -4.08 8.72
C VAL A 79 18.35 -5.07 9.78
#